data_AF-A0A8T3VYP0-F1
#
_entry.id   AF-A0A8T3VYP0-F1
#
_cell.length_a   1.000
_cell.length_b   1.000
_cell.length_c   1.000
_cell.angle_alpha   90.00
_cell.angle_beta   90.00
_cell.angle_gamma   90.00
#
_symmetry.space_group_name_H-M   'P 1'
#
loop_
_entity.id
_entity.type
_entity.pdbx_description
1 polymer ?
#
loop_
_entity_poly.entity_id
_entity_poly.type
_entity_poly.pdbx_seq_one_letter_code
_entity_poly.pdbx_strand_id
1 'polypeptide(L)'
;MKRIDKPDDKFRKISHSQLGKTVHKYFGLPGKFIGTLLNEIPDGENKEKRTDGGYKVELDGDEMIILIEDESSGVNKEELLKIFGYSVTMRYLSSLPVCSVITTTVPLEGCDQYVFSSPTNKFLPIIISFNEFDGNQRLEKARIKVSNHEWWDDVEGYDLVNIPKMFDDGNDMILEEVCVLFSKMRMENKYIKYALGRCLRCMISKYAITLDDVARLEGVIDMFKLKGDADAYLEEIREEGRVEGRVEGRVEERVDLARKIAERLGMAEAVESSGLSVDQILNSP
;
A
#
# COMPACT_ATOMS: atom_id res chain seq x y z
N MET A 1 -19.82 30.55 9.50
CA MET A 1 -18.87 29.42 9.51
C MET A 1 -18.80 28.85 8.10
N LYS A 2 -17.69 29.01 7.37
CA LYS A 2 -17.54 28.42 6.03
C LYS A 2 -17.21 26.94 6.22
N ARG A 3 -18.14 26.05 5.85
CA ARG A 3 -17.86 24.61 5.72
C ARG A 3 -16.83 24.45 4.59
N ILE A 4 -15.76 23.71 4.89
CA ILE A 4 -14.75 23.32 3.92
C ILE A 4 -15.45 22.35 2.95
N ASP A 5 -15.33 22.59 1.63
CA ASP A 5 -15.70 21.60 0.63
C ASP A 5 -14.89 20.33 0.92
N LYS A 6 -15.58 19.24 1.25
CA LYS A 6 -14.94 18.03 1.77
C LYS A 6 -13.91 17.50 0.75
N PRO A 7 -12.63 17.33 1.13
CA PRO A 7 -11.58 16.81 0.26
C PRO A 7 -11.64 15.28 0.06
N ASP A 8 -12.82 14.65 0.22
CA ASP A 8 -13.04 13.19 0.15
C ASP A 8 -12.44 12.56 -1.12
N ASP A 9 -12.43 13.29 -2.24
CA ASP A 9 -11.87 12.87 -3.53
C ASP A 9 -10.33 12.79 -3.60
N LYS A 10 -9.60 13.47 -2.70
CA LYS A 10 -8.13 13.55 -2.75
C LYS A 10 -7.44 12.45 -1.94
N PHE A 11 -8.13 11.85 -0.97
CA PHE A 11 -7.61 10.70 -0.20
C PHE A 11 -7.28 9.51 -1.11
N ARG A 12 -8.14 9.29 -2.12
CA ARG A 12 -8.30 8.01 -2.82
C ARG A 12 -7.26 7.77 -3.93
N LYS A 13 -6.75 8.83 -4.57
CA LYS A 13 -5.90 8.75 -5.78
C LYS A 13 -4.40 8.63 -5.53
N ILE A 14 -3.96 8.85 -4.29
CA ILE A 14 -2.60 9.27 -3.98
C ILE A 14 -1.79 8.17 -3.29
N SER A 15 -2.45 7.29 -2.53
CA SER A 15 -1.83 6.33 -1.61
C SER A 15 -1.54 4.94 -2.20
N HIS A 16 -2.21 4.55 -3.28
CA HIS A 16 -2.38 3.12 -3.59
C HIS A 16 -1.42 2.50 -4.59
N SER A 17 -0.60 3.27 -5.32
CA SER A 17 0.42 2.65 -6.20
C SER A 17 1.55 2.00 -5.41
N GLN A 18 1.79 2.44 -4.17
CA GLN A 18 3.00 2.10 -3.39
C GLN A 18 2.73 1.36 -2.09
N LEU A 19 1.51 1.46 -1.53
CA LEU A 19 1.11 0.77 -0.31
C LEU A 19 0.43 -0.59 -0.58
N GLY A 20 0.18 -0.97 -1.83
CA GLY A 20 -0.68 -2.12 -2.17
C GLY A 20 -0.31 -3.43 -1.47
N LYS A 21 0.99 -3.75 -1.41
CA LYS A 21 1.49 -4.94 -0.70
C LYS A 21 1.26 -4.86 0.82
N THR A 22 1.46 -3.69 1.40
CA THR A 22 1.22 -3.43 2.83
C THR A 22 -0.25 -3.56 3.17
N VAL A 23 -1.13 -2.99 2.35
CA VAL A 23 -2.58 -3.06 2.52
C VAL A 23 -3.09 -4.49 2.37
N HIS A 24 -2.61 -5.21 1.35
CA HIS A 24 -2.91 -6.63 1.14
C HIS A 24 -2.54 -7.47 2.36
N LYS A 25 -1.33 -7.28 2.91
CA LYS A 25 -0.87 -7.96 4.12
C LYS A 25 -1.65 -7.56 5.37
N TYR A 26 -1.95 -6.27 5.54
CA TYR A 26 -2.67 -5.74 6.71
C TYR A 26 -4.06 -6.35 6.84
N PHE A 27 -4.80 -6.42 5.74
CA PHE A 27 -6.16 -6.96 5.72
C PHE A 27 -6.23 -8.48 5.55
N GLY A 28 -5.09 -9.16 5.36
CA GLY A 28 -5.05 -10.61 5.15
C GLY A 28 -5.82 -11.02 3.88
N LEU A 29 -5.71 -10.22 2.82
CA LEU A 29 -6.45 -10.47 1.58
C LEU A 29 -6.00 -11.77 0.91
N PRO A 30 -6.90 -12.49 0.22
CA PRO A 30 -6.56 -13.75 -0.42
C PRO A 30 -5.56 -13.57 -1.56
N GLY A 31 -4.87 -14.66 -1.88
CA GLY A 31 -3.91 -14.73 -2.98
C GLY A 31 -2.58 -14.03 -2.70
N LYS A 32 -1.64 -14.18 -3.63
CA LYS A 32 -0.34 -13.50 -3.61
C LYS A 32 -0.46 -12.17 -4.33
N PHE A 33 -0.07 -11.08 -3.67
CA PHE A 33 -0.01 -9.76 -4.28
C PHE A 33 0.92 -9.73 -5.50
N ILE A 34 0.40 -9.31 -6.66
CA ILE A 34 1.16 -9.14 -7.90
C ILE A 34 1.51 -7.66 -8.11
N GLY A 35 0.52 -6.76 -7.97
CA GLY A 35 0.73 -5.36 -8.29
C GLY A 35 -0.48 -4.48 -8.03
N THR A 36 -0.27 -3.18 -8.15
CA THR A 36 -1.30 -2.15 -8.01
C THR A 36 -1.90 -1.84 -9.37
N LEU A 37 -3.20 -1.61 -9.41
CA LEU A 37 -3.93 -1.19 -10.61
C LEU A 37 -4.27 0.30 -10.50
N LEU A 38 -4.38 0.95 -11.65
CA LEU A 38 -4.91 2.31 -11.70
C LEU A 38 -6.40 2.26 -11.31
N ASN A 39 -6.80 3.19 -10.46
CA ASN A 39 -8.12 3.27 -9.84
C ASN A 39 -9.26 3.64 -10.81
N GLU A 40 -9.06 3.52 -12.11
CA GLU A 40 -10.01 3.96 -13.14
C GLU A 40 -10.45 2.74 -13.93
N ILE A 41 -11.70 2.35 -13.75
CA ILE A 41 -12.28 1.22 -14.46
C ILE A 41 -13.54 1.72 -15.17
N PRO A 42 -13.65 1.55 -16.50
CA PRO A 42 -14.87 1.89 -17.19
C PRO A 42 -16.04 1.08 -16.63
N ASP A 43 -17.18 1.72 -16.45
CA ASP A 43 -18.42 1.03 -16.10
C ASP A 43 -19.11 0.47 -17.37
N GLY A 44 -20.27 -0.13 -17.19
CA GLY A 44 -21.05 -0.78 -18.26
C GLY A 44 -21.66 0.22 -19.24
N GLU A 45 -21.58 1.50 -18.92
CA GLU A 45 -21.98 2.63 -19.76
C GLU A 45 -20.76 3.36 -20.36
N ASN A 46 -19.55 2.78 -20.26
CA ASN A 46 -18.26 3.37 -20.67
C ASN A 46 -17.92 4.69 -19.97
N LYS A 47 -18.45 4.95 -18.76
CA LYS A 47 -18.02 6.07 -17.93
C LYS A 47 -16.89 5.62 -17.01
N GLU A 48 -15.88 6.46 -16.84
CA GLU A 48 -14.80 6.21 -15.88
C GLU A 48 -15.37 6.28 -14.46
N LYS A 49 -15.37 5.14 -13.76
CA LYS A 49 -15.73 5.10 -12.34
C LYS A 49 -14.46 4.83 -11.54
N ARG A 50 -14.24 5.66 -10.52
CA ARG A 50 -13.02 5.61 -9.70
C ARG A 50 -13.24 4.78 -8.45
N THR A 51 -12.38 3.78 -8.22
CA THR A 51 -12.34 3.00 -6.97
C THR A 51 -11.30 3.59 -6.00
N ASP A 52 -11.35 3.20 -4.73
CA ASP A 52 -10.40 3.74 -3.74
C ASP A 52 -9.04 3.08 -3.85
N GLY A 53 -9.02 1.78 -4.16
CA GLY A 53 -7.81 1.06 -4.58
C GLY A 53 -8.14 -0.12 -5.48
N GLY A 54 -7.16 -0.57 -6.26
CA GLY A 54 -7.23 -1.80 -7.05
C GLY A 54 -5.92 -2.56 -7.00
N TYR A 55 -6.00 -3.87 -6.78
CA TYR A 55 -4.86 -4.76 -6.72
C TYR A 55 -5.06 -5.94 -7.64
N LYS A 56 -3.96 -6.38 -8.23
CA LYS A 56 -3.88 -7.66 -8.91
C LYS A 56 -3.28 -8.68 -7.96
N VAL A 57 -3.91 -9.84 -7.83
CA VAL A 57 -3.42 -10.95 -7.00
C VAL A 57 -3.51 -12.27 -7.76
N GLU A 58 -2.66 -13.22 -7.39
CA GLU A 58 -2.68 -14.60 -7.87
C GLU A 58 -3.35 -15.50 -6.81
N LEU A 59 -4.43 -16.18 -7.15
CA LEU A 59 -5.11 -17.12 -6.27
C LEU A 59 -5.27 -18.46 -7.01
N ASP A 60 -4.74 -19.53 -6.43
CA ASP A 60 -4.80 -20.89 -6.99
C ASP A 60 -4.28 -21.02 -8.44
N GLY A 61 -3.32 -20.16 -8.82
CA GLY A 61 -2.72 -20.13 -10.16
C GLY A 61 -3.47 -19.25 -11.17
N ASP A 62 -4.58 -18.65 -10.78
CA ASP A 62 -5.34 -17.71 -11.59
C ASP A 62 -5.14 -16.26 -11.12
N GLU A 63 -5.09 -15.33 -12.06
CA GLU A 63 -5.03 -13.91 -11.74
C GLU A 63 -6.43 -13.36 -11.45
N MET A 64 -6.55 -12.55 -10.41
CA MET A 64 -7.79 -11.87 -10.05
C MET A 64 -7.52 -10.43 -9.60
N ILE A 65 -8.57 -9.63 -9.59
CA ILE A 65 -8.56 -8.24 -9.14
C ILE A 65 -9.24 -8.14 -7.78
N ILE A 66 -8.62 -7.43 -6.85
CA ILE A 66 -9.25 -7.01 -5.60
C ILE A 66 -9.38 -5.49 -5.62
N LEU A 67 -10.60 -4.99 -5.50
CA LEU A 67 -10.89 -3.58 -5.31
C LEU A 67 -11.08 -3.28 -3.84
N ILE A 68 -10.58 -2.13 -3.38
CA ILE A 68 -10.89 -1.59 -2.04
C ILE A 68 -11.80 -0.39 -2.19
N GLU A 69 -12.85 -0.36 -1.37
CA GLU A 69 -13.81 0.73 -1.24
C GLU A 69 -13.91 1.14 0.24
N ASP A 70 -13.62 2.41 0.54
CA ASP A 70 -13.71 2.99 1.89
C ASP A 70 -15.02 3.76 2.04
N GLU A 71 -15.95 3.14 2.75
CA GLU A 71 -17.29 3.66 2.98
C GLU A 71 -17.32 4.57 4.19
N SER A 72 -16.83 5.79 3.97
CA SER A 72 -16.80 6.81 5.00
C SER A 72 -18.09 7.61 5.07
N SER A 73 -18.82 7.43 6.17
CA SER A 73 -19.96 8.23 6.61
C SER A 73 -21.19 8.22 5.69
N GLY A 74 -22.10 7.28 5.95
CA GLY A 74 -23.52 7.44 5.59
C GLY A 74 -24.08 6.52 4.51
N VAL A 75 -23.45 5.38 4.22
CA VAL A 75 -24.00 4.47 3.21
C VAL A 75 -25.27 3.82 3.72
N ASN A 76 -26.39 4.08 3.05
CA ASN A 76 -27.59 3.29 3.19
C ASN A 76 -27.26 1.85 2.74
N LYS A 77 -27.67 0.82 3.50
CA LYS A 77 -27.50 -0.60 3.13
C LYS A 77 -28.09 -0.91 1.73
N GLU A 78 -29.10 -0.17 1.29
CA GLU A 78 -29.65 -0.23 -0.08
C GLU A 78 -28.76 0.41 -1.17
N GLU A 79 -27.85 1.29 -0.78
CA GLU A 79 -26.91 1.98 -1.67
C GLU A 79 -25.64 1.14 -1.86
N LEU A 80 -25.19 0.43 -0.82
CA LEU A 80 -24.25 -0.69 -0.93
C LEU A 80 -24.73 -1.67 -2.02
N LEU A 81 -26.01 -2.08 -1.99
CA LEU A 81 -26.65 -2.93 -3.03
C LEU A 81 -26.51 -2.40 -4.47
N LYS A 82 -26.49 -1.07 -4.67
CA LYS A 82 -26.29 -0.45 -6.00
C LYS A 82 -24.81 -0.35 -6.38
N ILE A 83 -23.92 -0.16 -5.40
CA ILE A 83 -22.47 -0.15 -5.59
C ILE A 83 -22.00 -1.53 -6.10
N PHE A 84 -22.57 -2.63 -5.61
CA PHE A 84 -22.17 -3.99 -6.02
C PHE A 84 -22.45 -4.40 -7.48
N GLY A 85 -23.07 -3.55 -8.30
CA GLY A 85 -23.21 -3.75 -9.75
C GLY A 85 -21.88 -3.82 -10.52
N TYR A 86 -20.76 -3.48 -9.88
CA TYR A 86 -19.42 -3.55 -10.48
C TYR A 86 -18.92 -4.96 -10.76
N SER A 87 -19.20 -5.95 -9.91
CA SER A 87 -18.65 -7.31 -10.10
C SER A 87 -19.10 -7.95 -11.41
N VAL A 88 -20.36 -7.73 -11.78
CA VAL A 88 -20.93 -8.21 -13.04
C VAL A 88 -20.36 -7.42 -14.21
N THR A 89 -20.32 -6.09 -14.09
CA THR A 89 -19.97 -5.16 -15.17
C THR A 89 -18.46 -5.15 -15.49
N MET A 90 -17.61 -5.21 -14.47
CA MET A 90 -16.16 -5.22 -14.65
C MET A 90 -15.60 -6.56 -15.11
N ARG A 91 -16.24 -7.68 -14.75
CA ARG A 91 -15.88 -9.00 -15.30
C ARG A 91 -16.07 -9.07 -16.81
N TYR A 92 -16.91 -8.20 -17.40
CA TYR A 92 -17.04 -8.05 -18.85
C TYR A 92 -15.90 -7.26 -19.49
N LEU A 93 -15.17 -6.43 -18.73
CA LEU A 93 -14.13 -5.51 -19.25
C LEU A 93 -12.71 -5.97 -18.93
N SER A 94 -12.50 -6.45 -17.71
CA SER A 94 -11.33 -7.21 -17.29
C SER A 94 -11.69 -8.68 -17.45
N SER A 95 -11.00 -9.42 -18.30
CA SER A 95 -11.17 -10.88 -18.42
C SER A 95 -10.88 -11.64 -17.10
N LEU A 96 -10.40 -10.94 -16.06
CA LEU A 96 -10.10 -11.47 -14.74
C LEU A 96 -11.31 -11.37 -13.78
N PRO A 97 -11.51 -12.34 -12.87
CA PRO A 97 -12.44 -12.24 -11.76
C PRO A 97 -12.16 -11.03 -10.87
N VAL A 98 -13.21 -10.42 -10.32
CA VAL A 98 -13.13 -9.22 -9.45
C VAL A 98 -13.75 -9.53 -8.09
N CYS A 99 -13.02 -9.21 -7.02
CA CYS A 99 -13.49 -9.20 -5.63
C CYS A 99 -13.48 -7.76 -5.09
N SER A 100 -14.42 -7.43 -4.22
CA SER A 100 -14.48 -6.12 -3.55
C SER A 100 -14.28 -6.30 -2.05
N VAL A 101 -13.39 -5.48 -1.50
CA VAL A 101 -13.14 -5.30 -0.07
C VAL A 101 -13.76 -3.97 0.34
N ILE A 102 -14.64 -4.00 1.32
CA ILE A 102 -15.25 -2.78 1.86
C ILE A 102 -14.67 -2.52 3.23
N THR A 103 -14.15 -1.31 3.44
CA THR A 103 -13.78 -0.84 4.77
C THR A 103 -14.83 0.13 5.28
N THR A 104 -15.26 -0.01 6.53
CA THR A 104 -16.23 0.89 7.15
C THR A 104 -15.86 1.22 8.58
N THR A 105 -16.34 2.35 9.08
CA THR A 105 -16.27 2.73 10.49
C THR A 105 -17.56 2.40 11.25
N VAL A 106 -18.60 1.90 10.57
CA VAL A 106 -19.92 1.66 11.15
C VAL A 106 -20.07 0.17 11.51
N PRO A 107 -20.63 -0.18 12.69
CA PRO A 107 -20.90 -1.57 13.03
C PRO A 107 -21.73 -2.30 11.98
N LEU A 108 -21.33 -3.54 11.69
CA LEU A 108 -22.03 -4.41 10.73
C LEU A 108 -23.05 -5.34 11.39
N GLU A 109 -23.35 -5.16 12.68
CA GLU A 109 -24.33 -5.99 13.40
C GLU A 109 -25.68 -5.99 12.66
N GLY A 110 -26.12 -7.20 12.27
CA GLY A 110 -27.38 -7.40 11.55
C GLY A 110 -27.34 -7.07 10.05
N CYS A 111 -26.17 -6.85 9.44
CA CYS A 111 -26.00 -6.81 7.99
C CYS A 111 -25.83 -8.22 7.42
N ASP A 112 -26.50 -8.52 6.31
CA ASP A 112 -26.17 -9.71 5.51
C ASP A 112 -24.72 -9.56 4.99
N GLN A 113 -23.86 -10.53 5.31
CA GLN A 113 -22.46 -10.57 4.86
C GLN A 113 -22.31 -11.05 3.42
N TYR A 114 -23.41 -11.22 2.71
CA TYR A 114 -23.46 -11.65 1.32
C TYR A 114 -24.48 -10.81 0.57
N VAL A 115 -24.17 -10.54 -0.69
CA VAL A 115 -24.96 -9.70 -1.59
C VAL A 115 -25.51 -10.58 -2.68
N PHE A 116 -26.80 -10.43 -2.99
CA PHE A 116 -27.38 -11.05 -4.17
C PHE A 116 -27.16 -10.15 -5.38
N SER A 117 -26.40 -10.64 -6.37
CA SER A 117 -26.27 -9.98 -7.68
C SER A 117 -27.38 -10.36 -8.65
N SER A 118 -28.14 -11.42 -8.33
CA SER A 118 -29.40 -11.83 -8.98
C SER A 118 -30.18 -12.74 -8.02
N PRO A 119 -31.43 -13.15 -8.35
CA PRO A 119 -32.22 -14.06 -7.50
C PRO A 119 -31.52 -15.39 -7.18
N THR A 120 -30.54 -15.81 -7.98
CA THR A 120 -29.82 -17.07 -7.83
C THR A 120 -28.34 -16.93 -7.53
N ASN A 121 -27.75 -15.75 -7.77
CA ASN A 121 -26.31 -15.53 -7.57
C ASN A 121 -26.04 -14.74 -6.28
N LYS A 122 -25.25 -15.35 -5.40
CA LYS A 122 -24.72 -14.75 -4.18
C LYS A 122 -23.24 -14.40 -4.40
N PHE A 123 -22.85 -13.23 -3.96
CA PHE A 123 -21.49 -12.74 -3.89
C PHE A 123 -21.15 -12.47 -2.42
N LEU A 124 -19.93 -12.79 -2.00
CA LEU A 124 -19.47 -12.56 -0.63
C LEU A 124 -18.37 -11.49 -0.66
N PRO A 125 -18.69 -10.20 -0.44
CA PRO A 125 -17.66 -9.19 -0.29
C PRO A 125 -16.82 -9.47 0.95
N ILE A 126 -15.55 -9.11 0.92
CA ILE A 126 -14.73 -9.07 2.14
C ILE A 126 -15.07 -7.75 2.84
N ILE A 127 -15.74 -7.78 3.98
CA ILE A 127 -16.09 -6.57 4.72
C ILE A 127 -15.18 -6.45 5.93
N ILE A 128 -14.61 -5.27 6.13
CA ILE A 128 -13.66 -4.95 7.19
C ILE A 128 -14.21 -3.76 7.98
N SER A 129 -14.58 -4.01 9.22
CA SER A 129 -15.16 -2.99 10.08
C SER A 129 -14.10 -2.49 11.06
N PHE A 130 -13.69 -1.22 10.94
CA PHE A 130 -12.64 -0.64 11.81
C PHE A 130 -13.05 -0.56 13.28
N ASN A 131 -14.35 -0.50 13.58
CA ASN A 131 -14.86 -0.49 14.95
C ASN A 131 -14.74 -1.86 15.66
N GLU A 132 -14.51 -2.95 14.92
CA GLU A 132 -14.25 -4.28 15.49
C GLU A 132 -12.80 -4.40 15.99
N PHE A 133 -11.93 -3.45 15.65
CA PHE A 133 -10.56 -3.40 16.13
C PHE A 133 -10.51 -2.68 17.48
N ASP A 134 -9.73 -3.24 18.41
CA ASP A 134 -9.46 -2.58 19.69
C ASP A 134 -8.48 -1.40 19.51
N GLY A 135 -9.03 -0.23 19.18
CA GLY A 135 -8.27 1.00 18.96
C GLY A 135 -7.44 1.43 20.17
N ASN A 136 -7.92 1.18 21.40
CA ASN A 136 -7.19 1.51 22.63
C ASN A 136 -5.94 0.64 22.79
N GLN A 137 -6.08 -0.67 22.58
CA GLN A 137 -4.94 -1.58 22.61
C GLN A 137 -3.91 -1.24 21.53
N ARG A 138 -4.38 -0.87 20.32
CA ARG A 138 -3.51 -0.48 19.19
C ARG A 138 -2.72 0.78 19.50
N LEU A 139 -3.38 1.78 20.09
CA LEU A 139 -2.76 3.03 20.51
C LEU A 139 -1.73 2.81 21.63
N GLU A 140 -2.04 1.95 22.60
CA GLU A 140 -1.10 1.61 23.67
C GLU A 140 0.18 0.92 23.14
N LYS A 141 0.02 -0.02 22.20
CA LYS A 141 1.15 -0.64 21.51
C LYS A 141 2.02 0.40 20.80
N ALA A 142 1.39 1.37 20.12
CA ALA A 142 2.10 2.45 19.45
C ALA A 142 2.90 3.32 20.42
N ARG A 143 2.33 3.67 21.58
CA ARG A 143 3.01 4.43 22.65
C ARG A 143 4.25 3.72 23.15
N ILE A 144 4.12 2.44 23.52
CA ILE A 144 5.23 1.62 24.02
C ILE A 144 6.35 1.58 22.99
N LYS A 145 6.02 1.37 21.71
CA LYS A 145 7.00 1.25 20.65
C LYS A 145 7.80 2.54 20.41
N VAL A 146 7.12 3.69 20.43
CA VAL A 146 7.78 5.00 20.37
C VAL A 146 8.65 5.25 21.60
N SER A 147 8.17 4.90 22.80
CA SER A 147 8.92 5.02 24.06
C SER A 147 10.19 4.18 24.06
N ASN A 148 10.13 2.97 23.51
CA ASN A 148 11.26 2.06 23.40
C ASN A 148 12.18 2.36 22.21
N HIS A 149 11.85 3.37 21.39
CA HIS A 149 12.60 3.72 20.18
C HIS A 149 12.75 2.60 19.15
N GLU A 150 11.76 1.70 19.12
CA GLU A 150 11.75 0.53 18.25
C GLU A 150 11.47 0.89 16.78
N TRP A 151 11.94 0.03 15.87
CA TRP A 151 11.66 0.14 14.44
C TRP A 151 10.29 -0.44 14.10
N TRP A 152 9.59 0.24 13.21
CA TRP A 152 8.26 -0.11 12.73
C TRP A 152 8.35 -0.72 11.34
N ASP A 153 7.63 -1.81 11.13
CA ASP A 153 7.41 -2.36 9.80
C ASP A 153 6.29 -1.59 9.05
N ASP A 154 6.15 -1.87 7.76
CA ASP A 154 5.17 -1.19 6.90
C ASP A 154 3.72 -1.40 7.38
N VAL A 155 3.40 -2.60 7.89
CA VAL A 155 2.05 -2.97 8.33
C VAL A 155 1.69 -2.26 9.62
N GLU A 156 2.62 -2.20 10.57
CA GLU A 156 2.47 -1.46 11.82
C GLU A 156 2.31 0.04 11.55
N GLY A 157 3.09 0.59 10.61
CA GLY A 157 2.94 1.98 10.18
C GLY A 157 1.57 2.26 9.57
N TYR A 158 1.05 1.32 8.76
CA TYR A 158 -0.30 1.42 8.19
C TYR A 158 -1.40 1.29 9.25
N ASP A 159 -1.22 0.42 10.25
CA ASP A 159 -2.12 0.26 11.39
C ASP A 159 -2.27 1.58 12.16
N LEU A 160 -1.15 2.24 12.48
CA LEU A 160 -1.12 3.52 13.21
C LEU A 160 -1.99 4.59 12.53
N VAL A 161 -1.88 4.74 11.20
CA VAL A 161 -2.63 5.77 10.45
C VAL A 161 -4.13 5.49 10.43
N ASN A 162 -4.54 4.23 10.60
CA ASN A 162 -5.96 3.84 10.62
C ASN A 162 -6.57 3.83 12.03
N ILE A 163 -5.79 3.97 13.11
CA ILE A 163 -6.31 4.03 14.48
C ILE A 163 -7.48 5.02 14.64
N PRO A 164 -7.45 6.26 14.08
CA PRO A 164 -8.58 7.18 14.25
C PRO A 164 -9.89 6.68 13.64
N LYS A 165 -9.87 5.70 12.71
CA LYS A 165 -11.08 5.07 12.15
C LYS A 165 -11.74 4.09 13.10
N MET A 166 -11.04 3.65 14.14
CA MET A 166 -11.49 2.64 15.11
C MET A 166 -12.30 3.25 16.25
N PHE A 167 -12.44 4.58 16.29
CA PHE A 167 -13.15 5.31 17.32
C PHE A 167 -14.39 6.00 16.72
N ASP A 168 -15.52 5.85 17.40
CA ASP A 168 -16.81 6.45 17.00
C ASP A 168 -16.92 7.92 17.45
N ASP A 169 -16.32 8.27 18.61
CA ASP A 169 -16.31 9.60 19.25
C ASP A 169 -14.89 9.97 19.76
N GLY A 170 -14.56 11.27 19.82
CA GLY A 170 -13.24 11.75 20.31
C GLY A 170 -12.10 11.66 19.31
N ASN A 171 -12.44 11.60 18.01
CA ASN A 171 -11.48 11.41 16.92
C ASN A 171 -10.43 12.53 16.81
N ASP A 172 -10.70 13.72 17.32
CA ASP A 172 -9.78 14.85 17.32
C ASP A 172 -8.58 14.64 18.27
N MET A 173 -8.82 14.20 19.50
CA MET A 173 -7.76 13.88 20.46
C MET A 173 -6.92 12.69 19.99
N ILE A 174 -7.59 11.64 19.49
CA ILE A 174 -6.92 10.45 18.96
C ILE A 174 -6.10 10.81 17.71
N LEU A 175 -6.64 11.63 16.81
CA LEU A 175 -5.93 12.09 15.61
C LEU A 175 -4.67 12.87 15.97
N GLU A 176 -4.74 13.78 16.95
CA GLU A 176 -3.57 14.52 17.41
C GLU A 176 -2.50 13.60 17.97
N GLU A 177 -2.89 12.66 18.83
CA GLU A 177 -1.97 11.68 19.38
C GLU A 177 -1.31 10.83 18.29
N VAL A 178 -2.10 10.34 17.32
CA VAL A 178 -1.60 9.59 16.16
C VAL A 178 -0.59 10.43 15.35
N CYS A 179 -0.84 11.73 15.15
CA CYS A 179 0.12 12.61 14.46
C CYS A 179 1.44 12.73 15.22
N VAL A 180 1.38 12.88 16.55
CA VAL A 180 2.58 12.94 17.40
C VAL A 180 3.34 11.61 17.35
N LEU A 181 2.66 10.48 17.48
CA LEU A 181 3.27 9.14 17.40
C LEU A 181 3.92 8.92 16.02
N PHE A 182 3.20 9.27 14.95
CA PHE A 182 3.69 9.16 13.57
C PHE A 182 4.96 9.98 13.33
N SER A 183 5.01 11.22 13.84
CA SER A 183 6.21 12.08 13.73
C SER A 183 7.46 11.45 14.36
N LYS A 184 7.28 10.66 15.43
CA LYS A 184 8.34 9.98 16.18
C LYS A 184 8.65 8.57 15.68
N MET A 185 7.78 8.01 14.84
CA MET A 185 7.89 6.65 14.30
C MET A 185 9.20 6.46 13.52
N ARG A 186 9.91 5.36 13.76
CA ARG A 186 11.13 5.00 13.03
C ARG A 186 10.82 3.89 12.04
N MET A 187 10.90 4.19 10.75
CA MET A 187 10.75 3.22 9.67
C MET A 187 12.00 3.24 8.80
N GLU A 188 12.45 2.06 8.39
CA GLU A 188 13.54 1.88 7.45
C GLU A 188 13.13 2.40 6.06
N ASN A 189 11.97 1.95 5.58
CA ASN A 189 11.41 2.36 4.31
C ASN A 189 10.84 3.79 4.37
N LYS A 190 11.68 4.79 4.07
CA LYS A 190 11.30 6.22 4.08
C LYS A 190 10.23 6.54 3.04
N TYR A 191 10.24 5.82 1.94
CA TYR A 191 9.27 5.98 0.87
C TYR A 191 7.85 5.56 1.30
N ILE A 192 7.72 4.41 1.97
CA ILE A 192 6.45 3.99 2.58
C ILE A 192 6.04 4.95 3.68
N LYS A 193 6.97 5.40 4.54
CA LYS A 193 6.67 6.40 5.57
C LYS A 193 6.09 7.69 4.96
N TYR A 194 6.63 8.17 3.84
CA TYR A 194 6.06 9.32 3.11
C TYR A 194 4.65 9.03 2.60
N ALA A 195 4.39 7.85 2.02
CA ALA A 195 3.06 7.45 1.58
C ALA A 195 2.04 7.37 2.73
N LEU A 196 2.45 6.84 3.88
CA LEU A 196 1.66 6.83 5.11
C LEU A 196 1.36 8.24 5.62
N GLY A 197 2.32 9.17 5.53
CA GLY A 197 2.12 10.58 5.87
C GLY A 197 1.04 11.24 5.00
N ARG A 198 0.99 10.89 3.70
CA ARG A 198 -0.09 11.34 2.80
C ARG A 198 -1.45 10.77 3.21
N CYS A 199 -1.50 9.52 3.68
CA CYS A 199 -2.73 8.92 4.22
C CYS A 199 -3.18 9.66 5.49
N LEU A 200 -2.26 9.92 6.43
CA LEU A 200 -2.55 10.63 7.67
C LEU A 200 -2.98 12.07 7.43
N ARG A 201 -2.38 12.78 6.47
CA ARG A 201 -2.82 14.12 6.04
C ARG A 201 -4.30 14.15 5.64
N CYS A 202 -4.78 13.09 5.00
CA CYS A 202 -6.17 13.01 4.60
C CYS A 202 -7.08 12.68 5.79
N MET A 203 -6.62 11.84 6.72
CA MET A 203 -7.29 11.63 8.01
C MET A 203 -7.43 12.96 8.76
N ILE A 204 -6.37 13.79 8.79
CA ILE A 204 -6.41 15.14 9.35
C ILE A 204 -7.49 15.97 8.68
N SER A 205 -7.51 16.02 7.34
CA SER A 205 -8.50 16.79 6.59
C SER A 205 -9.95 16.33 6.83
N LYS A 206 -10.14 15.06 7.20
CA LYS A 206 -11.46 14.44 7.40
C LYS A 206 -11.98 14.60 8.82
N TYR A 207 -11.11 14.45 9.82
CA TYR A 207 -11.51 14.38 11.23
C TYR A 207 -11.14 15.63 12.04
N ALA A 208 -10.27 16.51 11.54
CA ALA A 208 -9.97 17.76 12.23
C ALA A 208 -11.18 18.70 12.23
N ILE A 209 -11.38 19.40 13.35
CA ILE A 209 -12.56 20.24 13.59
C ILE A 209 -12.41 21.60 12.90
N THR A 210 -11.20 22.17 12.91
CA THR A 210 -10.93 23.53 12.40
C THR A 210 -9.79 23.57 11.38
N LEU A 211 -9.73 24.65 10.60
CA LEU A 211 -8.60 24.89 9.68
C LEU A 211 -7.28 25.08 10.44
N ASP A 212 -7.31 25.65 11.63
CA ASP A 212 -6.13 25.83 12.47
C ASP A 212 -5.62 24.48 12.97
N ASP A 213 -6.51 23.54 13.31
CA ASP A 213 -6.14 22.16 13.64
C ASP A 213 -5.52 21.45 12.44
N VAL A 214 -6.08 21.61 11.24
CA VAL A 214 -5.48 21.06 10.02
C VAL A 214 -4.06 21.58 9.84
N ALA A 215 -3.86 22.90 9.89
CA ALA A 215 -2.54 23.50 9.70
C ALA A 215 -1.54 23.06 10.78
N ARG A 216 -1.97 23.00 12.05
CA ARG A 216 -1.15 22.55 13.19
C ARG A 216 -0.75 21.09 13.03
N LEU A 217 -1.70 20.18 12.76
CA LEU A 217 -1.45 18.75 12.63
C LEU A 217 -0.65 18.41 11.36
N GLU A 218 -0.89 19.10 10.24
CA GLU A 218 -0.03 19.01 9.05
C GLU A 218 1.41 19.45 9.34
N GLY A 219 1.58 20.45 10.22
CA GLY A 219 2.88 20.88 10.72
C GLY A 219 3.60 19.83 11.58
N VAL A 220 2.86 19.07 12.41
CA VAL A 220 3.42 17.99 13.25
C VAL A 220 3.99 16.85 12.42
N ILE A 221 3.30 16.46 11.34
CA ILE A 221 3.77 15.37 10.47
C ILE A 221 4.92 15.79 9.55
N ASP A 222 5.05 17.08 9.25
CA ASP A 222 6.10 17.69 8.40
C ASP A 222 6.28 16.96 7.05
N MET A 223 5.30 17.13 6.16
CA MET A 223 5.33 16.51 4.83
C MET A 223 6.53 16.93 3.97
N PHE A 224 7.10 18.12 4.21
CA PHE A 224 8.29 18.58 3.49
C PHE A 224 9.50 17.73 3.86
N LYS A 225 9.73 17.53 5.15
CA LYS A 225 10.78 16.65 5.65
C LYS A 225 10.59 15.21 5.16
N LEU A 226 9.37 14.67 5.28
CA LEU A 226 9.09 13.29 4.82
C LEU A 226 9.37 13.10 3.33
N LYS A 227 9.06 14.10 2.51
CA LYS A 227 9.36 14.05 1.08
C LYS A 227 10.88 14.06 0.84
N GLY A 228 11.61 14.94 1.52
CA GLY A 228 13.08 14.99 1.43
C GLY A 228 13.73 13.67 1.83
N ASP A 229 13.29 13.07 2.94
CA ASP A 229 13.78 11.76 3.39
C ASP A 229 13.48 10.65 2.37
N ALA A 230 12.30 10.67 1.74
CA ALA A 230 11.94 9.69 0.71
C ALA A 230 12.72 9.85 -0.59
N ASP A 231 12.92 11.09 -1.05
CA ASP A 231 13.70 11.38 -2.26
C ASP A 231 15.18 10.97 -2.06
N ALA A 232 15.76 11.22 -0.88
CA ALA A 232 17.11 10.79 -0.53
C ALA A 232 17.24 9.26 -0.49
N TYR A 233 16.28 8.57 0.13
CA TYR A 233 16.23 7.10 0.18
C TYR A 233 16.13 6.47 -1.21
N LEU A 234 15.33 7.04 -2.11
CA LEU A 234 15.25 6.56 -3.49
C LEU A 234 16.56 6.76 -4.27
N GLU A 235 17.28 7.83 -3.99
CA GLU A 235 18.58 8.08 -4.63
C GLU A 235 19.65 7.12 -4.12
N GLU A 236 19.65 6.81 -2.82
CA GLU A 236 20.51 5.79 -2.22
C GLU A 236 20.29 4.42 -2.88
N ILE A 237 19.04 3.96 -2.98
CA ILE A 237 18.69 2.69 -3.66
C ILE A 237 19.16 2.69 -5.12
N ARG A 238 19.02 3.81 -5.84
CA ARG A 238 19.47 3.90 -7.24
C ARG A 238 20.98 3.81 -7.36
N GLU A 239 21.72 4.45 -6.46
CA GLU A 239 23.17 4.39 -6.48
C GLU A 239 23.66 2.99 -6.08
N GLU A 240 23.04 2.35 -5.08
CA GLU A 240 23.29 0.95 -4.75
C GLU A 240 23.07 0.03 -5.95
N GLY A 241 21.92 0.11 -6.61
CA GLY A 241 21.63 -0.69 -7.80
C GLY A 241 22.57 -0.39 -8.98
N ARG A 242 23.05 0.86 -9.10
CA ARG A 242 24.06 1.23 -10.09
C ARG A 242 25.44 0.68 -9.75
N VAL A 243 25.81 0.61 -8.48
CA VAL A 243 27.05 0.00 -8.01
C VAL A 243 26.99 -1.51 -8.21
N GLU A 244 25.92 -2.16 -7.78
CA GLU A 244 25.67 -3.60 -7.99
C GLU A 244 25.72 -3.95 -9.48
N GLY A 245 24.95 -3.26 -10.32
CA GLY A 245 24.94 -3.50 -11.77
C GLY A 245 26.29 -3.23 -12.45
N ARG A 246 27.11 -2.31 -11.91
CA ARG A 246 28.49 -2.11 -12.38
C ARG A 246 29.44 -3.22 -11.94
N VAL A 247 29.26 -3.76 -10.74
CA VAL A 247 30.06 -4.87 -10.23
C VAL A 247 29.70 -6.14 -10.98
N GLU A 248 28.42 -6.45 -11.13
CA GLU A 248 27.93 -7.59 -11.91
C GLU A 248 28.38 -7.50 -13.37
N GLY A 249 28.17 -6.37 -14.05
CA GLY A 249 28.62 -6.19 -15.44
C GLY A 249 30.14 -6.31 -15.62
N ARG A 250 30.94 -5.86 -14.66
CA ARG A 250 32.41 -6.04 -14.69
C ARG A 250 32.83 -7.48 -14.46
N VAL A 251 32.09 -8.23 -13.65
CA VAL A 251 32.36 -9.66 -13.41
C VAL A 251 31.98 -10.46 -14.64
N GLU A 252 30.81 -10.22 -15.23
CA GLU A 252 30.38 -10.84 -16.49
C GLU A 252 31.36 -10.56 -17.64
N GLU A 253 31.76 -9.30 -17.86
CA GLU A 253 32.72 -8.96 -18.92
C GLU A 253 34.10 -9.61 -18.71
N ARG A 254 34.57 -9.71 -17.46
CA ARG A 254 35.84 -10.40 -17.13
C ARG A 254 35.75 -11.91 -17.34
N VAL A 255 34.62 -12.53 -16.99
CA VAL A 255 34.37 -13.96 -17.24
C VAL A 255 34.31 -14.23 -18.74
N ASP A 256 33.60 -13.41 -19.51
CA ASP A 256 33.49 -13.54 -20.96
C ASP A 256 34.83 -13.36 -21.68
N LEU A 257 35.63 -12.40 -21.25
CA LEU A 257 36.99 -12.22 -21.78
C LEU A 257 37.88 -13.42 -21.42
N ALA A 258 37.80 -13.93 -20.19
CA ALA A 258 38.54 -15.11 -19.75
C ALA A 258 38.14 -16.36 -20.55
N ARG A 259 36.85 -16.55 -20.86
CA ARG A 259 36.36 -17.64 -21.73
C ARG A 259 36.94 -17.54 -23.14
N LYS A 260 36.91 -16.34 -23.75
CA LYS A 260 37.49 -16.11 -25.09
C LYS A 260 39.00 -16.33 -25.12
N ILE A 261 39.72 -15.98 -24.05
CA ILE A 261 41.15 -16.27 -23.91
C ILE A 261 41.36 -17.78 -23.75
N ALA A 262 40.55 -18.46 -22.94
CA ALA A 262 40.65 -19.89 -22.73
C ALA A 262 40.44 -20.70 -24.01
N GLU A 263 39.48 -20.30 -24.84
CA GLU A 263 39.22 -20.93 -26.15
C GLU A 263 40.40 -20.78 -27.13
N ARG A 264 41.14 -19.66 -27.05
CA ARG A 264 42.21 -19.33 -28.01
C ARG A 264 43.60 -19.77 -27.55
N LEU A 265 43.89 -19.61 -26.27
CA LEU A 265 45.23 -19.73 -25.68
C LEU A 265 45.30 -20.80 -24.58
N GLY A 266 44.16 -21.37 -24.19
CA GLY A 266 44.07 -22.40 -23.15
C GLY A 266 43.75 -21.84 -21.77
N MET A 267 43.26 -22.72 -20.90
CA MET A 267 42.69 -22.34 -19.59
C MET A 267 43.73 -21.76 -18.61
N ALA A 268 44.99 -22.18 -18.71
CA ALA A 268 46.06 -21.66 -17.86
C ALA A 268 46.31 -20.16 -18.09
N GLU A 269 46.36 -19.74 -19.36
CA GLU A 269 46.55 -18.34 -19.75
C GLU A 269 45.33 -17.47 -19.37
N ALA A 270 44.13 -18.03 -19.46
CA ALA A 270 42.90 -17.37 -19.04
C ALA A 270 42.85 -17.10 -17.53
N VAL A 271 43.28 -18.07 -16.71
CA VAL A 271 43.38 -17.91 -15.25
C VAL A 271 44.43 -16.86 -14.87
N GLU A 272 45.60 -16.90 -15.51
CA GLU A 272 46.70 -15.95 -15.24
C GLU A 272 46.33 -14.51 -15.62
N SER A 273 45.75 -14.31 -16.80
CA SER A 273 45.38 -12.99 -17.31
C SER A 273 44.14 -12.38 -16.66
N SER A 274 43.16 -13.21 -16.28
CA SER A 274 41.92 -12.74 -15.65
C SER A 274 41.97 -12.71 -14.13
N GLY A 275 42.87 -13.46 -13.49
CA GLY A 275 42.92 -13.65 -12.04
C GLY A 275 41.72 -14.42 -11.46
N LEU A 276 40.93 -15.08 -12.32
CA LEU A 276 39.77 -15.90 -11.95
C LEU A 276 40.17 -17.38 -11.85
N SER A 277 39.51 -18.15 -10.98
CA SER A 277 39.72 -19.60 -10.92
C SER A 277 39.09 -20.30 -12.13
N VAL A 278 39.55 -21.52 -12.43
CA VAL A 278 38.97 -22.35 -13.51
C VAL A 278 37.46 -22.54 -13.32
N ASP A 279 37.03 -22.79 -12.08
CA ASP A 279 35.60 -22.95 -11.77
C ASP A 279 34.80 -21.67 -12.01
N GLN A 280 35.37 -20.49 -11.71
CA GLN A 280 34.69 -19.21 -11.96
C GLN A 280 34.55 -18.90 -13.45
N ILE A 281 35.49 -19.36 -14.28
CA ILE A 281 35.45 -19.17 -15.74
C ILE A 281 34.44 -20.14 -16.37
N LEU A 282 34.36 -21.37 -15.88
CA LEU A 282 33.51 -22.42 -16.46
C LEU A 282 32.06 -22.41 -15.94
N ASN A 283 31.84 -22.05 -14.66
CA ASN A 283 30.55 -22.24 -13.98
C ASN A 283 29.85 -20.94 -13.56
N SER A 284 30.40 -19.76 -13.87
CA SER A 284 29.63 -18.51 -13.73
C SER A 284 28.44 -18.51 -14.71
N PRO A 285 27.25 -18.05 -14.31
CA PRO A 285 26.07 -17.97 -15.18
C PRO A 285 26.34 -17.18 -16.47
#